data_AF-A0A9N7RSP6-F1
#
_entry.id   AF-A0A9N7RSP6-F1
#
_cell.length_a   1.000
_cell.length_b   1.000
_cell.length_c   1.000
_cell.angle_alpha   90.00
_cell.angle_beta   90.00
_cell.angle_gamma   90.00
#
_symmetry.space_group_name_H-M   'P 1'
#
loop_
_entity.id
_entity.type
_entity.pdbx_description
1 polymer ?
#
loop_
_entity_poly.entity_id
_entity_poly.type
_entity_poly.pdbx_seq_one_letter_code
_entity_poly.pdbx_strand_id
1 'polypeptide(L)'
;MSSSTSQSSSRYVSPHSSQKTCEHGVDVFTSMTPENPARRFSRCSRRKGPEKCGHFEWIDSSLPPFQKGCFVNLMGQKKSLEEQLRCKEVMENLMTERMAIKVSEIEKVQDLYEQTQYLLEVQTLKCEDMEKKMKIAMDKVSKLQRMFAMAAIWLIILLFIILILVYSKRDNRTNGYIELGQLNFVG
;
A
#
# COMPACT_ATOMS: atom_id res chain seq x y z
N MET A 1 24.68 73.44 47.74
CA MET A 1 25.54 74.34 46.93
C MET A 1 26.72 73.52 46.42
N SER A 2 27.13 73.85 45.21
CA SER A 2 27.93 73.09 44.25
C SER A 2 29.35 72.70 44.68
N SER A 3 29.73 71.48 44.26
CA SER A 3 30.96 71.08 43.56
C SER A 3 32.34 71.60 44.00
N SER A 4 33.30 70.67 44.13
CA SER A 4 34.58 70.74 43.40
C SER A 4 35.29 69.37 43.35
N THR A 5 35.75 69.07 42.14
CA THR A 5 36.27 67.82 41.57
C THR A 5 37.75 67.60 41.87
N SER A 6 38.19 66.35 41.99
CA SER A 6 39.55 65.93 41.58
C SER A 6 39.61 64.41 41.37
N GLN A 7 39.14 63.94 40.21
CA GLN A 7 39.40 62.57 39.76
C GLN A 7 40.73 62.54 38.99
N SER A 8 41.74 61.99 39.64
CA SER A 8 43.02 61.62 39.02
C SER A 8 42.77 60.50 37.99
N SER A 9 42.91 60.83 36.71
CA SER A 9 42.92 59.84 35.62
C SER A 9 44.20 59.02 35.68
N SER A 10 44.14 57.85 36.32
CA SER A 10 45.17 56.82 36.22
C SER A 10 45.15 56.25 34.79
N ARG A 11 46.03 56.80 33.93
CA ARG A 11 46.40 56.18 32.66
C ARG A 11 47.17 54.90 32.97
N TYR A 12 46.49 53.75 32.93
CA TYR A 12 47.15 52.46 32.84
C TYR A 12 47.84 52.35 31.48
N VAL A 13 49.12 52.72 31.44
CA VAL A 13 50.01 52.42 30.31
C VAL A 13 50.39 50.94 30.44
N SER A 14 49.85 50.11 29.55
CA SER A 14 50.24 48.70 29.43
C SER A 14 51.60 48.59 28.70
N PRO A 15 52.59 47.85 29.22
CA PRO A 15 53.93 47.85 28.66
C PRO A 15 54.06 46.84 27.50
N HIS A 16 54.53 47.35 26.36
CA HIS A 16 55.20 46.64 25.26
C HIS A 16 54.56 45.34 24.72
N SER A 17 53.74 45.51 23.69
CA SER A 17 53.73 44.61 22.53
C SER A 17 53.77 45.49 21.28
N SER A 18 54.87 45.45 20.54
CA SER A 18 55.05 46.14 19.26
C SER A 18 54.11 45.53 18.22
N GLN A 19 52.83 45.87 18.28
CA GLN A 19 51.81 45.35 17.38
C GLN A 19 52.08 45.89 15.99
N LYS A 20 52.59 45.05 15.08
CA LYS A 20 52.78 45.39 13.67
C LYS A 20 51.41 45.55 13.03
N THR A 21 50.85 46.76 13.07
CA THR A 21 49.57 47.04 12.44
C THR A 21 49.74 47.13 10.92
N CYS A 22 48.89 46.43 10.18
CA CYS A 22 48.80 46.60 8.74
C CYS A 22 48.27 48.01 8.43
N GLU A 23 48.93 48.73 7.51
CA GLU A 23 48.54 50.09 7.11
C GLU A 23 47.21 50.16 6.34
N HIS A 24 46.72 49.01 5.86
CA HIS A 24 45.48 48.90 5.08
C HIS A 24 44.24 48.51 5.92
N GLY A 25 44.38 48.46 7.25
CA GLY A 25 43.35 47.92 8.14
C GLY A 25 43.41 46.39 8.28
N VAL A 26 42.80 45.90 9.35
CA VAL A 26 42.85 44.49 9.77
C VAL A 26 41.45 43.99 10.12
N ASP A 27 41.08 42.86 9.53
CA ASP A 27 39.87 42.10 9.88
C ASP A 27 40.25 40.95 10.83
N VAL A 28 39.40 40.67 11.82
CA VAL A 28 39.58 39.54 12.74
C VAL A 28 38.65 38.40 12.36
N PHE A 29 39.22 37.20 12.22
CA PHE A 29 38.50 35.97 11.91
C PHE A 29 38.72 34.92 12.98
N THR A 30 37.82 33.94 13.02
CA THR A 30 37.94 32.75 13.84
C THR A 30 38.19 31.55 12.94
N SER A 31 39.25 30.79 13.21
CA SER A 31 39.58 29.60 12.44
C SER A 31 38.57 28.48 12.69
N MET A 32 38.14 27.85 11.59
CA MET A 32 37.25 26.70 11.58
C MET A 32 37.97 25.38 11.26
N THR A 33 39.30 25.41 11.14
CA THR A 33 40.12 24.24 10.84
C THR A 33 40.19 23.29 12.05
N PRO A 34 40.22 21.96 11.85
CA PRO A 34 40.41 21.00 12.94
C PRO A 34 41.69 21.21 13.75
N GLU A 35 42.75 21.73 13.14
CA GLU A 35 44.07 21.90 13.74
C GLU A 35 44.17 23.12 14.67
N ASN A 36 43.34 24.15 14.41
CA ASN A 36 43.31 25.39 15.18
C ASN A 36 41.86 25.87 15.42
N PRO A 37 40.99 25.06 16.06
CA PRO A 37 39.58 25.39 16.20
C PRO A 37 39.40 26.58 17.12
N ALA A 38 38.50 27.50 16.75
CA ALA A 38 38.20 28.71 17.51
C ALA A 38 39.38 29.69 17.70
N ARG A 39 40.56 29.44 17.10
CA ARG A 39 41.70 30.35 17.22
C ARG A 39 41.45 31.59 16.36
N ARG A 40 41.61 32.78 16.93
CA ARG A 40 41.43 34.01 16.19
C ARG A 40 42.71 34.39 15.45
N PHE A 41 42.55 34.95 14.27
CA PHE A 41 43.66 35.54 13.52
C PHE A 41 43.24 36.87 12.91
N SER A 42 44.22 37.74 12.80
CA SER A 42 44.15 39.01 12.13
C SER A 42 44.63 38.83 10.69
N ARG A 43 44.01 39.54 9.76
CA ARG A 43 44.33 39.50 8.33
C ARG A 43 44.12 40.88 7.71
N CYS A 44 44.93 41.26 6.73
CA CYS A 44 44.70 42.48 5.96
C CYS A 44 43.32 42.48 5.25
N SER A 45 42.59 43.60 5.36
CA SER A 45 41.30 43.82 4.69
C SER A 45 41.45 43.98 3.16
N ARG A 46 42.61 44.41 2.65
CA ARG A 46 42.91 44.51 1.20
C ARG A 46 43.37 43.16 0.64
N ARG A 47 42.42 42.36 0.16
CA ARG A 47 42.61 40.94 -0.22
C ARG A 47 42.83 40.66 -1.71
N LYS A 48 42.56 41.63 -2.59
CA LYS A 48 42.54 41.44 -4.05
C LYS A 48 43.24 42.60 -4.76
N GLY A 49 43.82 42.34 -5.92
CA GLY A 49 44.51 43.33 -6.76
C GLY A 49 46.04 43.24 -6.71
N PRO A 50 46.73 44.10 -7.49
CA PRO A 50 48.19 44.12 -7.59
C PRO A 50 48.88 44.50 -6.26
N GLU A 51 48.21 45.26 -5.39
CA GLU A 51 48.68 45.65 -4.06
C GLU A 51 48.13 44.75 -2.94
N LYS A 52 48.12 43.42 -3.15
CA LYS A 52 47.68 42.49 -2.10
C LYS A 52 48.68 42.50 -0.95
N CYS A 53 48.19 42.75 0.27
CA CYS A 53 49.01 42.69 1.47
C CYS A 53 48.87 41.31 2.12
N GLY A 54 50.01 40.68 2.43
CA GLY A 54 50.10 39.34 3.02
C GLY A 54 50.05 39.32 4.55
N HIS A 55 49.63 40.42 5.19
CA HIS A 55 49.60 40.48 6.66
C HIS A 55 48.63 39.42 7.23
N PHE A 56 49.19 38.59 8.12
CA PHE A 56 48.51 37.56 8.88
C PHE A 56 49.19 37.48 10.25
N GLU A 57 48.38 37.45 11.32
CA GLU A 57 48.90 37.33 12.67
C GLU A 57 47.91 36.52 13.53
N TRP A 58 48.43 35.59 14.33
CA TRP A 58 47.60 34.89 15.30
C TRP A 58 47.26 35.80 16.47
N ILE A 59 46.00 35.78 16.90
CA ILE A 59 45.54 36.50 18.08
C ILE A 59 45.46 35.48 19.21
N ASP A 60 46.52 35.42 20.02
CA ASP A 60 46.65 34.44 21.11
C ASP A 60 45.89 34.83 22.39
N SER A 61 45.24 36.01 22.41
CA SER A 61 44.31 36.34 23.49
C SER A 61 43.17 35.33 23.51
N SER A 62 43.09 34.58 24.63
CA SER A 62 42.11 33.52 24.81
C SER A 62 40.70 34.06 24.63
N LEU A 63 39.88 33.33 23.87
CA LEU A 63 38.45 33.61 23.84
C LEU A 63 37.90 33.44 25.26
N PRO A 64 36.91 34.27 25.67
CA PRO A 64 36.15 34.01 26.87
C PRO A 64 35.66 32.55 26.88
N PRO A 65 35.73 31.82 28.01
CA PRO A 65 35.38 30.40 28.08
C PRO A 65 34.01 30.07 27.45
N PHE A 66 33.05 30.98 27.61
CA PHE A 66 31.72 30.90 27.00
C PHE A 66 31.74 30.85 25.46
N GLN A 67 32.54 31.72 24.81
CA GLN A 67 32.62 31.78 23.35
C GLN A 67 33.28 30.54 22.77
N LYS A 68 34.32 30.02 23.44
CA LYS A 68 34.96 28.75 23.05
C LYS A 68 33.99 27.58 23.17
N GLY A 69 33.21 27.51 24.26
CA GLY A 69 32.19 26.48 24.46
C GLY A 69 31.10 26.52 23.39
N CYS A 70 30.61 27.73 23.05
CA CYS A 70 29.61 27.92 21.99
C CYS A 70 30.14 27.45 20.63
N PHE A 71 31.38 27.80 20.27
CA PHE A 71 31.98 27.37 19.02
C PHE A 71 32.11 25.84 18.91
N VAL A 72 32.60 25.18 19.97
CA VAL A 72 32.72 23.71 20.00
C VAL A 72 31.34 23.05 19.88
N ASN A 73 30.33 23.57 20.57
CA ASN A 73 28.97 23.07 20.48
C ASN A 73 28.40 23.21 19.05
N LEU A 74 28.54 24.38 18.42
CA LEU A 74 28.09 24.61 17.05
C LEU A 74 28.79 23.70 16.04
N MET A 75 30.10 23.49 16.17
CA MET A 75 30.83 22.54 15.33
C MET A 75 30.35 21.10 15.52
N GLY A 76 30.05 20.70 16.75
CA GLY A 76 29.45 19.40 17.05
C GLY A 76 28.06 19.24 16.43
N GLN A 77 27.20 20.26 16.55
CA GLN A 77 25.88 20.27 15.93
C GLN A 77 25.95 20.20 14.42
N LYS A 78 26.85 20.97 13.79
CA LYS A 78 27.07 20.94 12.33
C LYS A 78 27.41 19.52 11.87
N LYS A 79 28.38 18.88 12.52
CA LYS A 79 28.79 17.51 12.18
C LYS A 79 27.65 16.50 12.37
N SER A 80 26.88 16.66 13.45
CA SER A 80 25.70 15.82 13.71
C SER A 80 24.63 15.98 12.63
N LEU A 81 24.35 17.21 12.21
CA LEU A 81 23.40 17.51 11.14
C LEU A 81 23.88 16.97 9.78
N GLU A 82 25.17 17.11 9.46
CA GLU A 82 25.75 16.56 8.23
C GLU A 82 25.60 15.03 8.19
N GLU A 83 25.85 14.34 9.30
CA GLU A 83 25.66 12.88 9.38
C GLU A 83 24.18 12.49 9.30
N GLN A 84 23.29 13.24 9.94
CA GLN A 84 21.84 13.01 9.83
C GLN A 84 21.34 13.16 8.39
N LEU A 85 21.82 14.18 7.67
CA LEU A 85 21.47 14.38 6.26
C LEU A 85 21.94 13.20 5.42
N ARG A 86 23.17 12.73 5.64
CA ARG A 86 23.72 11.57 4.95
C ARG A 86 22.90 10.30 5.23
N CYS A 87 22.58 10.03 6.48
CA CYS A 87 21.74 8.88 6.86
C CYS A 87 20.33 8.98 6.24
N LYS A 88 19.77 10.19 6.18
CA LYS A 88 18.45 10.43 5.59
C LYS A 88 18.46 10.19 4.09
N GLU A 89 19.50 10.66 3.39
CA GLU A 89 19.69 10.42 1.95
C GLU A 89 19.79 8.92 1.63
N VAL A 90 20.58 8.16 2.42
CA VAL A 90 20.66 6.70 2.27
C VAL A 90 19.30 6.04 2.50
N MET A 91 18.58 6.44 3.54
CA MET A 91 17.24 5.91 3.82
C MET A 91 16.25 6.24 2.71
N GLU A 92 16.29 7.45 2.17
CA GLU A 92 15.44 7.87 1.05
C GLU A 92 15.71 7.02 -0.20
N ASN A 93 16.97 6.79 -0.55
CA ASN A 93 17.35 5.93 -1.68
C ASN A 93 16.88 4.48 -1.49
N LEU A 94 17.00 3.93 -0.28
CA LEU A 94 16.50 2.58 0.02
C LEU A 94 14.97 2.51 -0.05
N MET A 95 14.28 3.56 0.40
CA MET A 95 12.83 3.64 0.34
C MET A 95 12.33 3.78 -1.09
N THR A 96 12.99 4.57 -1.93
CA THR A 96 12.60 4.74 -3.34
C THR A 96 12.82 3.46 -4.13
N GLU A 97 13.94 2.76 -3.94
CA GLU A 97 14.19 1.45 -4.54
C GLU A 97 13.12 0.43 -4.10
N ARG A 98 12.82 0.37 -2.80
CA ARG A 98 11.75 -0.49 -2.27
C ARG A 98 10.39 -0.14 -2.86
N MET A 99 10.06 1.15 -2.99
CA MET A 99 8.80 1.59 -3.59
C MET A 99 8.71 1.16 -5.05
N ALA A 100 9.78 1.30 -5.83
CA ALA A 100 9.81 0.87 -7.22
C ALA A 100 9.53 -0.65 -7.36
N ILE A 101 10.10 -1.47 -6.49
CA ILE A 101 9.81 -2.92 -6.45
C ILE A 101 8.33 -3.16 -6.12
N LYS A 102 7.79 -2.48 -5.10
CA LYS A 102 6.40 -2.63 -4.68
C LYS A 102 5.41 -2.20 -5.75
N VAL A 103 5.72 -1.15 -6.51
CA VAL A 103 4.91 -0.72 -7.66
C VAL A 103 4.86 -1.83 -8.72
N SER A 104 6.01 -2.42 -9.08
CA SER A 104 6.05 -3.54 -10.02
C SER A 104 5.29 -4.78 -9.53
N GLU A 105 5.32 -5.07 -8.22
CA GLU A 105 4.52 -6.15 -7.64
C GLU A 105 3.01 -5.87 -7.75
N ILE A 106 2.59 -4.63 -7.50
CA ILE A 106 1.19 -4.22 -7.61
C ILE A 106 0.71 -4.32 -9.05
N GLU A 107 1.49 -3.88 -10.02
CA GLU A 107 1.16 -4.00 -11.46
C GLU A 107 0.91 -5.47 -11.84
N LYS A 108 1.78 -6.39 -11.43
CA LYS A 108 1.59 -7.83 -11.70
C LYS A 108 0.32 -8.40 -11.05
N VAL A 109 0.01 -7.96 -9.83
CA VAL A 109 -1.22 -8.39 -9.12
C VAL A 109 -2.45 -7.84 -9.84
N GLN A 110 -2.37 -6.62 -10.36
CA GLN A 110 -3.45 -5.99 -11.11
C GLN A 110 -3.71 -6.73 -12.43
N ASP A 111 -2.67 -7.08 -13.18
CA ASP A 111 -2.80 -7.88 -14.42
C ASP A 111 -3.48 -9.24 -14.14
N LEU A 112 -3.06 -9.93 -13.08
CA LEU A 112 -3.66 -11.20 -12.66
C LEU A 112 -5.13 -11.04 -12.23
N TYR A 113 -5.46 -9.94 -11.56
CA TYR A 113 -6.82 -9.63 -11.17
C TYR A 113 -7.71 -9.41 -12.40
N GLU A 114 -7.26 -8.63 -13.38
CA GLU A 114 -7.97 -8.39 -14.64
C GLU A 114 -8.18 -9.69 -15.43
N GLN A 115 -7.13 -10.52 -15.54
CA GLN A 115 -7.24 -11.84 -16.17
C GLN A 115 -8.26 -12.74 -15.45
N THR A 116 -8.28 -12.72 -14.12
CA THR A 116 -9.20 -13.52 -13.30
C THR A 116 -10.64 -13.04 -13.47
N GLN A 117 -10.87 -11.73 -13.52
CA GLN A 117 -12.19 -11.14 -13.77
C GLN A 117 -12.74 -11.57 -15.13
N TYR A 118 -11.91 -11.48 -16.18
CA TYR A 118 -12.30 -11.94 -17.52
C TYR A 118 -12.66 -13.44 -17.53
N LEU A 119 -11.84 -14.28 -16.89
CA LEU A 119 -12.12 -15.73 -16.81
C LEU A 119 -13.41 -16.02 -16.06
N LEU A 120 -13.70 -15.27 -14.99
CA LEU A 120 -14.93 -15.38 -14.22
C LEU A 120 -16.15 -15.07 -15.10
N GLU A 121 -16.11 -13.97 -15.87
CA GLU A 121 -17.19 -13.60 -16.79
C GLU A 121 -17.42 -14.66 -17.88
N VAL A 122 -16.35 -15.23 -18.44
CA VAL A 122 -16.48 -16.31 -19.41
C VAL A 122 -17.10 -17.56 -18.77
N GLN A 123 -16.74 -17.85 -17.53
CA GLN A 123 -17.27 -19.00 -16.80
C GLN A 123 -18.75 -18.81 -16.44
N THR A 124 -19.18 -17.61 -16.03
CA THR A 124 -20.58 -17.33 -15.73
C THR A 124 -21.45 -17.50 -16.98
N LEU A 125 -21.02 -16.97 -18.13
CA LEU A 125 -21.72 -17.16 -19.41
C LEU A 125 -21.85 -18.65 -19.79
N LYS A 126 -20.80 -19.45 -19.56
CA LYS A 126 -20.87 -20.91 -19.79
C LYS A 126 -21.84 -21.59 -18.84
N CYS A 127 -21.87 -21.20 -17.57
CA CYS A 127 -22.82 -21.72 -16.59
C CYS A 127 -24.27 -21.41 -17.00
N GLU A 128 -24.57 -20.20 -17.47
CA GLU A 128 -25.90 -19.82 -17.95
C GLU A 128 -26.34 -20.63 -19.18
N ASP A 129 -25.44 -20.86 -20.14
CA ASP A 129 -25.72 -21.70 -21.32
C ASP A 129 -26.02 -23.15 -20.91
N MET A 130 -25.22 -23.70 -19.98
CA MET A 130 -25.44 -25.03 -19.43
C MET A 130 -26.76 -25.12 -18.65
N GLU A 131 -27.13 -24.09 -17.90
CA GLU A 131 -28.40 -24.02 -17.18
C GLU A 131 -29.58 -24.03 -18.16
N LYS A 132 -29.52 -23.26 -19.25
CA LYS A 132 -30.54 -23.27 -20.31
C LYS A 132 -30.68 -24.64 -20.95
N LYS A 133 -29.56 -25.30 -21.28
CA LYS A 133 -29.55 -26.67 -21.81
C LYS A 133 -30.15 -27.67 -20.82
N MET A 134 -29.83 -27.52 -19.53
CA MET A 134 -30.36 -28.38 -18.47
C MET A 134 -31.88 -28.22 -18.31
N LYS A 135 -32.40 -26.99 -18.34
CA LYS A 135 -33.85 -26.71 -18.32
C LYS A 135 -34.57 -27.39 -19.48
N ILE A 136 -34.03 -27.28 -20.69
CA ILE A 136 -34.60 -27.94 -21.88
C ILE A 136 -34.59 -29.47 -21.72
N ALA A 137 -33.49 -30.04 -21.20
CA ALA A 137 -33.39 -31.48 -20.96
C ALA A 137 -34.40 -31.95 -19.90
N MET A 138 -34.53 -31.22 -18.79
CA MET A 138 -35.51 -31.50 -17.74
C MET A 138 -36.96 -31.45 -18.26
N ASP A 139 -37.27 -30.48 -19.12
CA ASP A 139 -38.58 -30.38 -19.78
C ASP A 139 -38.86 -31.59 -20.68
N LYS A 140 -37.85 -32.08 -21.42
CA LYS A 140 -38.00 -33.29 -22.23
C LYS A 140 -38.25 -34.52 -21.36
N VAL A 141 -37.50 -34.68 -20.27
CA VAL A 141 -37.67 -35.79 -19.32
C VAL A 141 -39.05 -35.75 -18.68
N SER A 142 -39.51 -34.58 -18.22
CA SER A 142 -40.83 -34.44 -17.60
C SER A 142 -41.98 -34.72 -18.59
N LYS A 143 -41.85 -34.28 -19.85
CA LYS A 143 -42.81 -34.64 -20.92
C LYS A 143 -42.83 -36.15 -21.16
N LEU A 144 -41.66 -36.78 -21.25
CA LEU A 144 -41.55 -38.22 -21.44
C LEU A 144 -42.18 -39.00 -20.27
N GLN A 145 -41.95 -38.55 -19.03
CA GLN A 145 -42.56 -39.12 -17.84
C GLN A 145 -44.10 -39.02 -17.87
N ARG A 146 -44.66 -37.88 -18.31
CA ARG A 146 -46.11 -37.72 -18.48
C ARG A 146 -46.67 -38.64 -19.57
N MET A 147 -45.95 -38.80 -20.69
CA MET A 147 -46.36 -39.73 -21.75
C MET A 147 -46.40 -41.19 -21.24
N PHE A 148 -45.39 -41.62 -20.49
CA PHE A 148 -45.38 -42.94 -19.87
C PHE A 148 -46.50 -43.12 -18.85
N ALA A 149 -46.77 -42.12 -18.01
CA ALA A 149 -47.87 -42.17 -17.04
C ALA A 149 -49.24 -42.30 -17.73
N MET A 150 -49.48 -41.53 -18.79
CA MET A 150 -50.72 -41.61 -19.57
C MET A 150 -50.87 -42.98 -20.25
N ALA A 151 -49.79 -43.51 -20.85
CA ALA A 151 -49.80 -44.84 -21.45
C ALA A 151 -50.13 -45.93 -20.41
N ALA A 152 -49.56 -45.84 -19.20
CA ALA A 152 -49.86 -46.77 -18.12
C ALA A 152 -51.34 -46.72 -17.69
N ILE A 153 -51.92 -45.52 -17.58
CA ILE A 153 -53.36 -45.35 -17.29
C ILE A 153 -54.23 -45.99 -18.37
N TRP A 154 -53.91 -45.77 -19.65
CA TRP A 154 -54.64 -46.37 -20.77
C TRP A 154 -54.58 -47.90 -20.75
N LEU A 155 -53.41 -48.48 -20.44
CA LEU A 155 -53.26 -49.92 -20.28
C LEU A 155 -54.12 -50.47 -19.13
N ILE A 156 -54.17 -49.77 -17.99
CA ILE A 156 -55.01 -50.16 -16.85
C ILE A 156 -56.50 -50.14 -17.25
N ILE A 157 -56.96 -49.08 -17.91
CA ILE A 157 -58.36 -48.97 -18.39
C ILE A 157 -58.69 -50.12 -19.34
N LEU A 158 -57.80 -50.42 -20.30
CA LEU A 158 -57.99 -51.51 -21.25
C LEU A 158 -58.08 -52.87 -20.55
N LEU A 159 -57.23 -53.11 -19.54
CA LEU A 159 -57.31 -54.32 -18.70
C LEU A 159 -58.65 -54.40 -17.95
N PHE A 160 -59.12 -53.30 -17.37
CA PHE A 160 -60.44 -53.25 -16.71
C PHE A 160 -61.59 -53.58 -17.67
N ILE A 161 -61.58 -53.02 -18.89
CA ILE A 161 -62.58 -53.31 -19.91
C ILE A 161 -62.57 -54.79 -20.28
N ILE A 162 -61.39 -55.38 -20.49
CA ILE A 162 -61.24 -56.81 -20.78
C ILE A 162 -61.80 -57.65 -19.62
N LEU A 163 -61.49 -57.30 -18.37
CA LEU A 163 -62.03 -57.99 -17.19
C LEU A 163 -63.55 -57.94 -17.13
N ILE A 164 -64.15 -56.77 -17.38
CA ILE A 164 -65.62 -56.60 -17.43
C ILE A 164 -66.21 -57.48 -18.53
N LEU A 165 -65.66 -57.44 -19.75
CA LEU A 165 -66.15 -58.24 -20.88
C LEU A 165 -66.08 -59.75 -20.58
N VAL A 166 -64.99 -60.22 -19.96
CA VAL A 166 -64.83 -61.62 -19.55
C VAL A 166 -65.86 -61.99 -18.48
N TYR A 167 -66.05 -61.14 -17.48
CA TYR A 167 -67.02 -61.35 -16.41
C TYR A 167 -68.46 -61.39 -16.94
N SER A 168 -68.87 -60.40 -17.74
CA SER A 168 -70.19 -60.36 -18.38
C SER A 168 -70.45 -61.56 -19.29
N LYS A 169 -69.44 -62.03 -20.04
CA LYS A 169 -69.56 -63.25 -20.87
C LYS A 169 -69.74 -64.50 -20.02
N ARG A 170 -69.10 -64.56 -18.84
CA ARG A 170 -69.26 -65.68 -17.89
C ARG A 170 -70.65 -65.66 -17.25
N ASP A 171 -71.12 -64.49 -16.82
CA ASP A 171 -72.45 -64.32 -16.22
C ASP A 171 -73.58 -64.69 -17.20
N ASN A 172 -73.48 -64.24 -18.46
CA ASN A 172 -74.43 -64.64 -19.50
C ASN A 172 -74.44 -66.16 -19.75
N ARG A 173 -73.29 -66.85 -19.61
CA ARG A 173 -73.27 -68.32 -19.65
C ARG A 173 -73.96 -68.93 -18.45
N THR A 174 -73.70 -68.44 -17.22
CA THR A 174 -74.32 -68.98 -16.00
C THR A 174 -75.83 -68.73 -15.94
N ASN A 175 -76.31 -67.55 -16.34
CA ASN A 175 -77.75 -67.25 -16.41
C ASN A 175 -78.46 -68.08 -17.49
N GLY A 176 -77.80 -68.35 -18.62
CA GLY A 176 -78.33 -69.29 -19.62
C GLY A 176 -78.52 -70.72 -19.10
N TYR A 177 -77.68 -71.18 -18.16
CA TYR A 177 -77.88 -72.48 -17.49
C TYR A 177 -79.00 -72.44 -16.45
N ILE A 178 -79.29 -71.29 -15.83
CA ILE A 178 -80.39 -71.15 -14.86
C ILE A 178 -81.75 -71.13 -15.58
N GLU A 179 -81.88 -70.45 -16.72
CA GLU A 179 -83.12 -70.49 -17.52
C GLU A 179 -83.40 -71.86 -18.16
N LEU A 180 -82.38 -72.56 -18.64
CA LEU A 180 -82.51 -73.97 -19.09
C LEU A 180 -82.82 -74.94 -17.93
N GLY A 181 -82.44 -74.60 -16.70
CA GLY A 181 -82.81 -75.34 -15.49
C GLY A 181 -84.27 -75.13 -15.08
N GLN A 182 -84.83 -73.92 -15.26
CA GLN A 182 -86.24 -73.63 -14.96
C GLN A 182 -87.23 -74.20 -15.99
N LEU A 183 -86.84 -74.29 -17.27
CA LEU A 183 -87.66 -74.92 -18.32
C LEU A 183 -87.80 -76.44 -18.19
N ASN A 184 -86.97 -77.10 -17.36
CA ASN A 184 -87.02 -78.54 -17.11
C ASN A 184 -87.78 -78.93 -15.81
N PHE A 185 -88.42 -77.99 -15.13
CA PHE A 185 -89.15 -78.25 -13.86
C PHE A 185 -90.68 -78.12 -13.97
N VAL A 186 -91.23 -77.99 -15.18
CA VAL A 186 -92.67 -78.05 -15.46
C VAL A 186 -92.94 -79.29 -16.32
N GLY A 187 -93.05 -80.45 -15.67
CA GLY A 187 -93.39 -81.74 -16.25
C GLY A 187 -93.80 -82.69 -15.15
#